data_AF-A0A815K4N1-F1
#
_entry.id   AF-A0A815K4N1-F1
#
_cell.length_a   1.000
_cell.length_b   1.000
_cell.length_c   1.000
_cell.angle_alpha   90.00
_cell.angle_beta   90.00
_cell.angle_gamma   90.00
#
_symmetry.space_group_name_H-M   'P 1'
#
loop_
_entity.id
_entity.type
_entity.pdbx_description
1 polymer ?
#
loop_
_entity_poly.entity_id
_entity_poly.type
_entity_poly.pdbx_seq_one_letter_code
_entity_poly.pdbx_strand_id
1 'polypeptide(L)'
;MLKLESTDHRLVQQVYDLKPNKQQIRSIRNIWKAIQNKKQMEEQIEILKHRIHSNCLPPAFNLLDYLLDKKLTRSKQSTTDDNDNKQQTILNARRLKKIGRFKYDLLELSIAAAEDKVRYYDKIAKKEEKKLIMITDKLKKQNSSSDTFKQLMAAIEVRQKQMIERADYITQQKMKSFFDKAPTSQDNTMDTDGTIISLSNEQLLIINKGLKFIPPCQSRFFYKEPIEKIIDQEYKWLHTENCKNLTNYTFLTNDTRATNFFSEMKILLQQLHTKPLSKKLKANARYIYEMIKSMQRKLRKANIAVGQTDKSKLFFFIDTQEYEEKITNYMNKTNAYREITSGICPLADDLHLVILLLDHLHERNEITNEQYKQMYPNLKTLELAHIYFNLKVLKPEISVRPIVASINAPARLICSFLDQLLTSMYNYVTKDITFINSIDLIQKLKQYEQKRYLTSTTLFVIFVVTDLYTMIPRDGAISALRRFCNKYSVNGKIGNLKVETIIKLASVVLDTNSFAYKDKYYRQIKGGAMGSPFTMFLANIYMLEWEQKLIQH
;
A
#
# COMPACT_ATOMS: atom_id res chain seq x y z
N MET A 1 -13.59 28.50 8.56
CA MET A 1 -12.28 28.66 7.87
C MET A 1 -12.28 29.80 6.86
N LEU A 2 -13.25 29.89 5.95
CA LEU A 2 -13.31 30.92 4.89
C LEU A 2 -13.17 32.39 5.39
N LYS A 3 -13.77 32.72 6.55
CA LYS A 3 -13.62 34.04 7.19
C LYS A 3 -12.19 34.32 7.71
N LEU A 4 -11.47 33.29 8.17
CA LEU A 4 -10.08 33.41 8.64
C LEU A 4 -9.07 33.45 7.47
N GLU A 5 -9.41 32.84 6.33
CA GLU A 5 -8.57 32.84 5.12
C GLU A 5 -8.63 34.15 4.34
N SER A 6 -9.83 34.74 4.25
CA SER A 6 -10.04 36.05 3.65
C SER A 6 -9.40 37.18 4.45
N THR A 7 -9.38 37.06 5.78
CA THR A 7 -8.72 38.03 6.67
C THR A 7 -7.20 37.87 6.65
N ASP A 8 -6.66 36.64 6.63
CA ASP A 8 -5.20 36.42 6.50
C ASP A 8 -4.66 36.98 5.16
N HIS A 9 -5.39 36.81 4.05
CA HIS A 9 -5.03 37.42 2.77
C HIS A 9 -4.95 38.95 2.83
N ARG A 10 -5.90 39.59 3.52
CA ARG A 10 -5.89 41.05 3.71
C ARG A 10 -4.71 41.51 4.57
N LEU A 11 -4.34 40.76 5.61
CA LEU A 11 -3.19 41.08 6.45
C LEU A 11 -1.86 40.90 5.70
N VAL A 12 -1.74 39.89 4.82
CA VAL A 12 -0.59 39.73 3.93
C VAL A 12 -0.46 40.95 3.02
N GLN A 13 -1.57 41.37 2.41
CA GLN A 13 -1.61 42.51 1.50
C GLN A 13 -1.19 43.81 2.21
N GLN A 14 -1.75 44.08 3.39
CA GLN A 14 -1.37 45.23 4.24
C GLN A 14 0.13 45.28 4.53
N VAL A 15 0.79 44.14 4.75
CA VAL A 15 2.24 44.08 4.98
C VAL A 15 3.04 44.42 3.72
N TYR A 16 2.58 44.02 2.53
CA TYR A 16 3.24 44.37 1.28
C TYR A 16 2.99 45.84 0.85
N ASP A 17 1.82 46.38 1.19
CA ASP A 17 1.46 47.78 0.91
C ASP A 17 2.35 48.78 1.66
N LEU A 18 2.95 48.35 2.78
CA LEU A 18 3.96 49.10 3.55
C LEU A 18 5.37 49.08 2.91
N LYS A 19 5.53 48.47 1.72
CA LYS A 19 6.76 48.41 0.92
C LYS A 19 8.02 48.00 1.70
N PRO A 20 8.01 46.87 2.43
CA PRO A 20 9.17 46.39 3.16
C PRO A 20 10.34 46.05 2.22
N ASN A 21 11.56 46.30 2.67
CA ASN A 21 12.76 45.97 1.89
C ASN A 21 13.00 44.44 1.86
N LYS A 22 13.90 43.99 0.98
CA LYS A 22 14.19 42.56 0.74
C LYS A 22 14.62 41.81 2.00
N GLN A 23 15.32 42.47 2.92
CA GLN A 23 15.78 41.89 4.18
C GLN A 23 14.63 41.75 5.19
N GLN A 24 13.77 42.77 5.28
CA GLN A 24 12.55 42.75 6.09
C GLN A 24 11.59 41.65 5.61
N ILE A 25 11.34 41.54 4.30
CA ILE A 25 10.51 40.47 3.71
C ILE A 25 11.04 39.09 4.09
N ARG A 26 12.36 38.89 4.07
CA ARG A 26 12.98 37.60 4.42
C ARG A 26 12.77 37.25 5.89
N SER A 27 12.98 38.19 6.81
CA SER A 27 12.77 37.95 8.23
C SER A 27 11.29 37.76 8.57
N ILE A 28 10.39 38.53 7.96
CA ILE A 28 8.93 38.38 8.13
C ILE A 28 8.47 36.98 7.70
N ARG A 29 8.90 36.48 6.54
CA ARG A 29 8.58 35.11 6.09
C ARG A 29 9.10 34.04 7.05
N ASN A 30 10.30 34.22 7.59
CA ASN A 30 10.88 33.27 8.54
C ASN A 30 10.11 33.24 9.87
N ILE A 31 9.67 34.40 10.36
CA ILE A 31 8.84 34.52 11.56
C ILE A 31 7.51 33.80 11.37
N TRP A 32 6.79 34.08 10.29
CA TRP A 32 5.50 33.44 10.02
C TRP A 32 5.63 31.93 9.85
N LYS A 33 6.66 31.46 9.13
CA LYS A 33 6.92 30.03 8.97
C LYS A 33 7.29 29.35 10.30
N ALA A 34 8.08 30.02 11.15
CA ALA A 34 8.43 29.50 12.48
C ALA A 34 7.20 29.40 13.38
N ILE A 35 6.32 30.40 13.38
CA ILE A 35 5.08 30.41 14.18
C ILE A 35 4.10 29.35 13.70
N GLN A 36 3.93 29.21 12.38
CA GLN A 36 3.10 28.14 11.80
C GLN A 36 3.60 26.76 12.21
N ASN A 37 4.91 26.51 12.07
CA ASN A 37 5.51 25.23 12.44
C ASN A 37 5.43 24.99 13.96
N LYS A 38 5.63 26.02 14.79
CA LYS A 38 5.46 25.96 16.25
C LYS A 38 4.05 25.52 16.60
N LYS A 39 3.03 26.16 16.01
CA LYS A 39 1.62 25.84 16.26
C LYS A 39 1.23 24.44 15.80
N GLN A 40 1.77 23.96 14.68
CA GLN A 40 1.58 22.57 14.25
C GLN A 40 2.17 21.56 15.25
N MET A 41 3.32 21.86 15.87
CA MET A 41 3.91 20.99 16.89
C MET A 41 3.15 21.07 18.22
N GLU A 42 2.67 22.24 18.62
CA GLU A 42 1.80 22.41 19.81
C GLU A 42 0.49 21.63 19.65
N GLU A 43 -0.15 21.72 18.49
CA GLU A 43 -1.32 20.91 18.13
C GLU A 43 -1.02 19.41 18.25
N GLN A 44 0.12 18.96 17.72
CA GLN A 44 0.55 17.56 17.82
C GLN A 44 0.75 17.14 19.29
N ILE A 45 1.35 17.97 20.13
CA ILE A 45 1.53 17.71 21.57
C ILE A 45 0.17 17.57 22.26
N GLU A 46 -0.76 18.49 22.00
CA GLU A 46 -2.09 18.50 22.61
C GLU A 46 -2.90 17.25 22.22
N ILE A 47 -2.84 16.86 20.93
CA ILE A 47 -3.41 15.60 20.45
C ILE A 47 -2.80 14.39 21.15
N LEU A 48 -1.48 14.33 21.29
CA LEU A 48 -0.80 13.20 21.93
C LEU A 48 -1.10 13.14 23.44
N LYS A 49 -1.14 14.28 24.14
CA LYS A 49 -1.49 14.37 25.57
C LYS A 49 -2.95 13.96 25.81
N HIS A 50 -3.89 14.44 24.99
CA HIS A 50 -5.30 14.03 25.06
C HIS A 50 -5.46 12.52 24.85
N ARG A 51 -4.72 11.93 23.91
CA ARG A 51 -4.73 10.48 23.64
C ARG A 51 -4.20 9.64 24.81
N ILE A 52 -3.19 10.13 25.53
CA ILE A 52 -2.72 9.50 26.77
C ILE A 52 -3.82 9.55 27.83
N HIS A 53 -4.43 10.72 28.04
CA HIS A 53 -5.48 10.91 29.05
C HIS A 53 -6.74 10.07 28.79
N SER A 54 -7.14 9.95 27.51
CA SER A 54 -8.32 9.20 27.07
C SER A 54 -8.06 7.71 26.80
N ASN A 55 -6.84 7.21 27.03
CA ASN A 55 -6.40 5.86 26.65
C ASN A 55 -6.67 5.49 25.16
N CYS A 56 -6.72 6.49 24.28
CA CYS A 56 -7.06 6.34 22.87
C CYS A 56 -5.80 6.41 22.00
N LEU A 57 -5.18 5.25 21.77
CA LEU A 57 -3.94 5.15 21.02
C LEU A 57 -4.14 5.39 19.50
N PRO A 58 -3.18 6.02 18.80
CA PRO A 58 -3.21 6.15 17.34
C PRO A 58 -3.42 4.81 16.60
N PRO A 59 -4.10 4.80 15.43
CA PRO A 59 -4.29 3.59 14.62
C PRO A 59 -3.00 2.87 14.23
N ALA A 60 -1.86 3.58 14.17
CA ALA A 60 -0.53 3.01 13.98
C ALA A 60 -0.19 1.93 15.02
N PHE A 61 -0.66 2.10 16.26
CA PHE A 61 -0.49 1.12 17.32
C PHE A 61 -1.42 -0.09 17.19
N ASN A 62 -2.56 0.03 16.50
CA ASN A 62 -3.38 -1.12 16.15
C ASN A 62 -2.65 -2.04 15.16
N LEU A 63 -1.77 -1.47 14.32
CA LEU A 63 -0.91 -2.25 13.44
C LEU A 63 0.24 -2.93 14.21
N LEU A 64 0.81 -2.26 15.22
CA LEU A 64 1.76 -2.87 16.16
C LEU A 64 1.11 -4.07 16.88
N ASP A 65 -0.13 -3.91 17.35
CA ASP A 65 -0.92 -5.00 17.95
C ASP A 65 -1.19 -6.10 16.92
N TYR A 66 -1.65 -5.75 15.72
CA TYR A 66 -1.99 -6.68 14.66
C TYR A 66 -0.78 -7.47 14.14
N LEU A 67 0.39 -6.85 13.95
CA LEU A 67 1.60 -7.52 13.48
C LEU A 67 2.15 -8.48 14.53
N LEU A 68 2.03 -8.13 15.81
CA LEU A 68 2.43 -8.97 16.94
C LEU A 68 1.40 -10.07 17.25
N ASP A 69 0.12 -9.87 16.95
CA ASP A 69 -0.95 -10.86 17.14
C ASP A 69 -1.13 -11.79 15.94
N LYS A 70 -1.06 -11.32 14.69
CA LYS A 70 -1.32 -12.13 13.47
C LYS A 70 -0.45 -13.40 13.35
N LYS A 71 0.74 -13.42 13.97
CA LYS A 71 1.58 -14.63 14.06
C LYS A 71 1.41 -15.45 15.35
N LEU A 72 0.89 -14.88 16.45
CA LEU A 72 0.83 -15.56 17.76
C LEU A 72 -0.58 -15.99 18.19
N THR A 73 -1.65 -15.37 17.68
CA THR A 73 -3.03 -15.92 17.81
C THR A 73 -3.18 -17.24 17.05
N ARG A 74 -2.20 -17.57 16.20
CA ARG A 74 -1.96 -18.90 15.61
C ARG A 74 -1.72 -20.03 16.63
N SER A 75 -1.51 -19.71 17.91
CA SER A 75 -1.31 -20.70 18.99
C SER A 75 -2.51 -20.87 19.93
N LYS A 76 -3.61 -20.12 19.75
CA LYS A 76 -4.71 -20.06 20.74
C LYS A 76 -5.88 -21.03 20.50
N GLN A 77 -5.91 -21.78 19.40
CA GLN A 77 -7.03 -22.66 19.09
C GLN A 77 -6.66 -24.14 19.15
N SER A 78 -6.30 -24.64 20.34
CA SER A 78 -6.61 -26.01 20.81
C SER A 78 -5.86 -26.32 22.11
N THR A 79 -6.35 -25.85 23.26
CA THR A 79 -5.89 -26.41 24.55
C THR A 79 -7.04 -26.41 25.54
N THR A 80 -7.56 -27.60 25.85
CA THR A 80 -8.48 -27.87 26.97
C THR A 80 -7.72 -28.22 28.26
N ASP A 81 -6.48 -27.73 28.42
CA ASP A 81 -5.60 -28.08 29.56
C ASP A 81 -5.25 -26.84 30.37
N ASP A 82 -5.81 -26.73 31.58
CA ASP A 82 -5.84 -25.50 32.39
C ASP A 82 -4.46 -24.99 32.83
N ASN A 83 -3.46 -25.85 33.02
CA ASN A 83 -2.14 -25.45 33.52
C ASN A 83 -1.21 -24.86 32.43
N ASP A 84 -1.19 -25.45 31.23
CA ASP A 84 -0.48 -24.88 30.08
C ASP A 84 -1.16 -23.57 29.63
N ASN A 85 -2.49 -23.52 29.73
CA ASN A 85 -3.28 -22.33 29.44
C ASN A 85 -2.97 -21.20 30.43
N LYS A 86 -2.82 -21.49 31.73
CA LYS A 86 -2.40 -20.50 32.75
C LYS A 86 -1.03 -19.89 32.46
N GLN A 87 0.00 -20.69 32.18
CA GLN A 87 1.34 -20.14 31.89
C GLN A 87 1.43 -19.42 30.54
N GLN A 88 0.75 -19.90 29.50
CA GLN A 88 0.67 -19.20 28.21
C GLN A 88 -0.11 -17.89 28.35
N THR A 89 -1.14 -17.88 29.19
CA THR A 89 -1.87 -16.67 29.58
C THR A 89 -0.96 -15.70 30.33
N ILE A 90 -0.10 -16.18 31.25
CA ILE A 90 0.89 -15.34 31.95
C ILE A 90 1.91 -14.73 30.97
N LEU A 91 2.44 -15.50 30.02
CA LEU A 91 3.37 -14.99 29.00
C LEU A 91 2.69 -13.98 28.07
N ASN A 92 1.47 -14.26 27.65
CA ASN A 92 0.66 -13.33 26.85
C ASN A 92 0.32 -12.05 27.63
N ALA A 93 0.02 -12.16 28.93
CA ALA A 93 -0.23 -11.01 29.80
C ALA A 93 1.04 -10.17 30.00
N ARG A 94 2.21 -10.81 30.22
CA ARG A 94 3.51 -10.13 30.29
C ARG A 94 3.83 -9.41 28.97
N ARG A 95 3.56 -10.05 27.84
CA ARG A 95 3.72 -9.48 26.50
C ARG A 95 2.82 -8.26 26.30
N LEU A 96 1.52 -8.40 26.56
CA LEU A 96 0.54 -7.30 26.42
C LEU A 96 0.90 -6.11 27.34
N LYS A 97 1.38 -6.39 28.55
CA LYS A 97 1.88 -5.35 29.47
C LYS A 97 3.11 -4.62 28.92
N LYS A 98 4.06 -5.34 28.32
CA LYS A 98 5.26 -4.75 27.69
C LYS A 98 4.92 -3.95 26.44
N ILE A 99 4.02 -4.46 25.59
CA ILE A 99 3.50 -3.73 24.43
C ILE A 99 2.83 -2.44 24.90
N GLY A 100 1.93 -2.52 25.89
CA GLY A 100 1.29 -1.35 26.47
C GLY A 100 2.31 -0.32 26.95
N ARG A 101 3.31 -0.74 27.74
CA ARG A 101 4.38 0.15 28.24
C ARG A 101 5.15 0.82 27.11
N PHE A 102 5.54 0.07 26.08
CA PHE A 102 6.27 0.62 24.94
C PHE A 102 5.46 1.66 24.16
N LYS A 103 4.15 1.50 24.03
CA LYS A 103 3.29 2.51 23.41
C LYS A 103 3.30 3.82 24.19
N TYR A 104 3.26 3.75 25.52
CA TYR A 104 3.39 4.92 26.37
C TYR A 104 4.78 5.57 26.26
N ASP A 105 5.85 4.76 26.32
CA ASP A 105 7.22 5.25 26.18
C ASP A 105 7.44 5.97 24.83
N LEU A 106 6.86 5.46 23.73
CA LEU A 106 6.90 6.09 22.41
C LEU A 106 6.10 7.39 22.34
N LEU A 107 4.96 7.46 23.01
CA LEU A 107 4.17 8.68 23.08
C LEU A 107 4.91 9.76 23.88
N GLU A 108 5.51 9.41 25.03
CA GLU A 108 6.34 10.32 25.80
C GLU A 108 7.55 10.83 25.00
N LEU A 109 8.24 9.94 24.27
CA LEU A 109 9.32 10.31 23.35
C LEU A 109 8.87 11.32 22.30
N SER A 110 7.71 11.07 21.70
CA SER A 110 7.17 11.92 20.63
C SER A 110 6.74 13.28 21.15
N ILE A 111 6.17 13.33 22.37
CA ILE A 111 5.84 14.57 23.06
C ILE A 111 7.12 15.36 23.35
N ALA A 112 8.13 14.73 23.96
CA ALA A 112 9.39 15.40 24.29
C ALA A 112 10.09 15.97 23.04
N ALA A 113 10.14 15.21 21.96
CA ALA A 113 10.73 15.66 20.69
C ALA A 113 9.92 16.79 20.02
N ALA A 114 8.59 16.76 20.11
CA ALA A 114 7.75 17.85 19.65
C ALA A 114 7.94 19.11 20.51
N GLU A 115 8.09 18.97 21.83
CA GLU A 115 8.38 20.07 22.75
C GLU A 115 9.75 20.71 22.46
N ASP A 116 10.77 19.92 22.09
CA ASP A 116 12.05 20.43 21.60
C ASP A 116 11.91 21.25 20.31
N LYS A 117 11.10 20.77 19.36
CA LYS A 117 10.81 21.52 18.13
C LYS A 117 10.06 22.82 18.40
N VAL A 118 9.11 22.83 19.34
CA VAL A 118 8.44 24.06 19.79
C VAL A 118 9.47 25.05 20.34
N ARG A 119 10.38 24.61 21.22
CA ARG A 119 11.47 25.45 21.74
C ARG A 119 12.39 25.98 20.63
N TYR A 120 12.70 25.14 19.64
CA TYR A 120 13.53 25.52 18.49
C TYR A 120 12.87 26.59 17.62
N TYR A 121 11.61 26.42 17.24
CA TYR A 121 10.88 27.39 16.43
C TYR A 121 10.65 28.71 17.18
N ASP A 122 10.42 28.66 18.49
CA ASP A 122 10.34 29.84 19.34
C ASP A 122 11.64 30.66 19.33
N LYS A 123 12.79 29.98 19.42
CA LYS A 123 14.12 30.62 19.29
C LYS A 123 14.33 31.26 17.91
N ILE A 124 13.88 30.63 16.84
CA ILE A 124 13.97 31.20 15.47
C ILE A 124 13.13 32.47 15.35
N ALA A 125 11.86 32.42 15.80
CA ALA A 125 10.96 33.57 15.74
C ALA A 125 11.57 34.77 16.49
N LYS A 126 11.98 34.57 17.75
CA LYS A 126 12.64 35.61 18.58
C LYS A 126 13.92 36.16 17.96
N LYS A 127 14.72 35.33 17.29
CA LYS A 127 15.96 35.75 16.62
C LYS A 127 15.66 36.65 15.42
N GLU A 128 14.66 36.30 14.61
CA GLU A 128 14.28 37.10 13.44
C GLU A 128 13.55 38.39 13.83
N GLU A 129 12.76 38.39 14.91
CA GLU A 129 12.18 39.60 15.49
C GLU A 129 13.26 40.58 15.97
N LYS A 130 14.30 40.10 16.67
CA LYS A 130 15.45 40.93 17.05
C LYS A 130 16.17 41.52 15.83
N LYS A 131 16.29 40.78 14.72
CA LYS A 131 16.87 41.30 13.48
C LYS A 131 16.02 42.43 12.89
N LEU A 132 14.70 42.30 12.88
CA LEU A 132 13.80 43.36 12.40
C LEU A 132 13.89 44.64 13.25
N ILE A 133 14.01 44.49 14.57
CA ILE A 133 14.22 45.63 15.49
C ILE A 133 15.58 46.30 15.20
N MET A 134 16.65 45.53 15.05
CA MET A 134 17.99 46.08 14.73
C MET A 134 18.06 46.79 13.38
N ILE A 135 17.35 46.30 12.36
CA ILE A 135 17.25 46.97 11.04
C ILE A 135 16.59 48.34 11.20
N THR A 136 15.64 48.46 12.13
CA THR A 136 14.90 49.69 12.41
C THR A 136 15.71 50.71 13.18
N ASP A 137 16.45 50.27 14.19
CA ASP A 137 17.32 51.16 14.97
C ASP A 137 18.43 51.76 14.10
N LYS A 138 18.84 51.06 13.03
CA LYS A 138 19.74 51.59 12.00
C LYS A 138 19.05 52.63 11.09
N LEU A 139 17.79 52.42 10.72
CA LEU A 139 17.01 53.33 9.88
C LEU A 139 16.58 54.62 10.61
N LYS A 140 16.28 54.54 11.92
CA LYS A 140 16.01 55.72 12.77
C LYS A 140 17.18 56.70 12.83
N LYS A 141 18.43 56.21 12.74
CA LYS A 141 19.64 57.05 12.69
C LYS A 141 19.83 57.78 11.36
N GLN A 142 19.02 57.48 10.34
CA GLN A 142 19.12 58.02 8.98
C GLN A 142 17.90 58.89 8.57
N ASN A 143 17.14 59.44 9.53
CA ASN A 143 16.04 60.40 9.33
C ASN A 143 15.01 60.04 8.24
N SER A 144 14.55 58.77 8.21
CA SER A 144 13.35 58.41 7.44
C SER A 144 12.48 57.37 8.15
N SER A 145 11.17 57.63 8.20
CA SER A 145 10.09 56.63 8.31
C SER A 145 9.96 55.82 9.62
N SER A 146 9.87 56.50 10.78
CA SER A 146 9.54 55.85 12.09
C SER A 146 8.11 55.27 12.14
N ASP A 147 7.13 55.90 11.50
CA ASP A 147 5.71 55.50 11.59
C ASP A 147 5.35 54.30 10.71
N THR A 148 5.90 54.19 9.49
CA THR A 148 5.66 53.04 8.61
C THR A 148 6.21 51.74 9.20
N PHE A 149 7.30 51.81 9.99
CA PHE A 149 7.81 50.63 10.69
C PHE A 149 6.93 50.20 11.87
N LYS A 150 6.40 51.16 12.65
CA LYS A 150 5.42 50.85 13.70
C LYS A 150 4.18 50.18 13.12
N GLN A 151 3.70 50.67 11.96
CA GLN A 151 2.59 50.07 11.22
C GLN A 151 2.94 48.65 10.71
N LEU A 152 4.19 48.43 10.27
CA LEU A 152 4.66 47.12 9.82
C LEU A 152 4.73 46.10 10.96
N MET A 153 5.26 46.49 12.12
CA MET A 153 5.30 45.62 13.30
C MET A 153 3.90 45.30 13.82
N ALA A 154 3.02 46.30 13.88
CA ALA A 154 1.62 46.09 14.23
C ALA A 154 0.93 45.11 13.27
N ALA A 155 1.14 45.25 11.95
CA ALA A 155 0.56 44.33 10.96
C ALA A 155 1.09 42.89 11.09
N ILE A 156 2.37 42.72 11.43
CA ILE A 156 2.97 41.42 11.72
C ILE A 156 2.33 40.80 12.97
N GLU A 157 2.22 41.56 14.06
CA GLU A 157 1.61 41.11 15.33
C GLU A 157 0.13 40.73 15.17
N VAL A 158 -0.65 41.53 14.44
CA VAL A 158 -2.07 41.23 14.14
C VAL A 158 -2.18 39.92 13.36
N ARG A 159 -1.31 39.69 12.38
CA ARG A 159 -1.31 38.43 11.62
C ARG A 159 -0.86 37.24 12.46
N GLN A 160 0.16 37.41 13.30
CA GLN A 160 0.59 36.36 14.23
C GLN A 160 -0.56 35.95 15.14
N LYS A 161 -1.26 36.91 15.74
CA LYS A 161 -2.44 36.67 16.58
C LYS A 161 -3.52 35.89 15.83
N GLN A 162 -3.83 36.29 14.60
CA GLN A 162 -4.81 35.59 13.77
C GLN A 162 -4.38 34.17 13.38
N MET A 163 -3.10 33.94 13.09
CA MET A 163 -2.56 32.60 12.83
C MET A 163 -2.70 31.69 14.05
N ILE A 164 -2.46 32.24 15.24
CA ILE A 164 -2.62 31.54 16.52
C ILE A 164 -4.11 31.20 16.74
N GLU A 165 -5.01 32.17 16.65
CA GLU A 165 -6.47 31.96 16.78
C GLU A 165 -7.00 30.91 15.80
N ARG A 166 -6.52 30.93 14.55
CA ARG A 166 -6.87 29.93 13.55
C ARG A 166 -6.38 28.53 13.93
N ALA A 167 -5.13 28.41 14.38
CA ALA A 167 -4.56 27.13 14.80
C ALA A 167 -5.32 26.58 16.01
N ASP A 168 -5.56 27.40 17.02
CA ASP A 168 -6.28 27.02 18.23
C ASP A 168 -7.73 26.58 17.91
N TYR A 169 -8.42 27.27 17.00
CA TYR A 169 -9.74 26.84 16.50
C TYR A 169 -9.69 25.48 15.78
N ILE A 170 -8.69 25.25 14.93
CA ILE A 170 -8.52 23.97 14.23
C ILE A 170 -8.26 22.83 15.22
N THR A 171 -7.42 23.07 16.22
CA THR A 171 -7.13 22.11 17.28
C THR A 171 -8.40 21.80 18.08
N GLN A 172 -9.18 22.82 18.48
CA GLN A 172 -10.46 22.63 19.17
C GLN A 172 -11.48 21.82 18.34
N GLN A 173 -11.54 22.02 17.03
CA GLN A 173 -12.43 21.24 16.13
C GLN A 173 -11.96 19.78 15.98
N LYS A 174 -10.65 19.55 15.91
CA LYS A 174 -10.05 18.21 15.88
C LYS A 174 -10.24 17.47 17.21
N MET A 175 -10.27 18.18 18.34
CA MET A 175 -10.61 17.62 19.65
C MET A 175 -12.11 17.25 19.77
N LYS A 176 -13.01 17.95 19.06
CA LYS A 176 -14.47 17.73 19.12
C LYS A 176 -15.01 16.64 18.18
N SER A 177 -14.29 16.23 17.12
CA SER A 177 -14.83 15.40 16.02
C SER A 177 -14.38 13.94 16.00
N PHE A 178 -13.86 13.38 17.10
CA PHE A 178 -13.25 12.05 17.13
C PHE A 178 -14.10 10.98 17.83
N PHE A 179 -15.34 10.74 17.38
CA PHE A 179 -16.08 9.51 17.71
C PHE A 179 -17.03 9.12 16.56
N ASP A 180 -16.83 7.93 15.98
CA ASP A 180 -17.91 6.99 15.67
C ASP A 180 -17.39 5.58 15.31
N LYS A 181 -18.16 4.57 15.72
CA LYS A 181 -17.83 3.15 15.90
C LYS A 181 -17.82 2.34 14.60
N ALA A 182 -17.06 1.25 14.57
CA ALA A 182 -17.16 0.19 13.56
C ALA A 182 -18.02 -1.01 14.06
N PRO A 183 -18.88 -1.64 13.23
CA PRO A 183 -19.57 -2.89 13.56
C PRO A 183 -18.79 -4.15 13.14
N THR A 184 -19.09 -5.26 13.84
CA THR A 184 -18.55 -6.62 13.70
C THR A 184 -19.48 -7.61 12.97
N SER A 185 -18.83 -8.57 12.30
CA SER A 185 -19.17 -9.99 12.02
C SER A 185 -20.51 -10.40 11.38
N GLN A 186 -20.46 -11.33 10.41
CA GLN A 186 -21.01 -12.69 10.59
C GLN A 186 -20.57 -13.67 9.48
N ASP A 187 -20.57 -14.95 9.88
CA ASP A 187 -20.20 -16.16 9.15
C ASP A 187 -21.18 -16.51 8.02
N ASN A 188 -20.75 -17.37 7.10
CA ASN A 188 -21.62 -18.31 6.39
C ASN A 188 -20.81 -19.54 5.93
N THR A 189 -21.37 -20.70 6.22
CA THR A 189 -20.99 -22.04 5.77
C THR A 189 -21.62 -22.33 4.41
N MET A 190 -20.94 -23.09 3.55
CA MET A 190 -21.56 -23.75 2.41
C MET A 190 -21.03 -25.18 2.26
N ASP A 191 -21.97 -26.05 1.91
CA ASP A 191 -21.83 -27.48 1.66
C ASP A 191 -20.91 -27.79 0.46
N THR A 192 -20.26 -28.94 0.55
CA THR A 192 -19.50 -29.57 -0.54
C THR A 192 -20.12 -30.93 -0.83
N ASP A 193 -20.79 -31.04 -1.97
CA ASP A 193 -21.07 -32.31 -2.63
C ASP A 193 -19.93 -32.63 -3.62
N GLY A 194 -19.51 -33.89 -3.68
CA GLY A 194 -18.63 -34.39 -4.74
C GLY A 194 -17.43 -35.21 -4.25
N THR A 195 -17.69 -36.47 -3.90
CA THR A 195 -16.71 -37.48 -3.49
C THR A 195 -15.97 -38.07 -4.69
N ILE A 196 -14.65 -37.85 -4.82
CA ILE A 196 -13.77 -38.68 -5.68
C ILE A 196 -12.48 -39.10 -4.95
N ILE A 197 -12.24 -38.64 -3.71
CA ILE A 197 -10.96 -38.87 -3.01
C ILE A 197 -11.22 -39.58 -1.69
N SER A 198 -10.56 -40.72 -1.44
CA SER A 198 -10.61 -41.43 -0.15
C SER A 198 -9.80 -40.70 0.94
N LEU A 199 -10.10 -39.42 1.16
CA LEU A 199 -9.65 -38.68 2.33
C LEU A 199 -10.49 -39.13 3.53
N SER A 200 -9.88 -39.23 4.71
CA SER A 200 -10.65 -39.52 5.92
C SER A 200 -11.51 -38.31 6.30
N ASN A 201 -12.55 -38.53 7.11
CA ASN A 201 -13.39 -37.44 7.63
C ASN A 201 -12.57 -36.35 8.34
N GLU A 202 -11.50 -36.74 9.04
CA GLU A 202 -10.56 -35.82 9.70
C GLU A 202 -9.78 -34.95 8.70
N GLN A 203 -9.40 -35.54 7.56
CA GLN A 203 -8.71 -34.85 6.47
C GLN A 203 -9.65 -33.83 5.80
N LEU A 204 -10.91 -34.21 5.57
CA LEU A 204 -11.93 -33.31 5.03
C LEU A 204 -12.26 -32.16 5.99
N LEU A 205 -12.34 -32.42 7.29
CA LEU A 205 -12.53 -31.40 8.33
C LEU A 205 -11.42 -30.33 8.31
N ILE A 206 -10.17 -30.72 8.05
CA ILE A 206 -9.07 -29.75 7.93
C ILE A 206 -9.21 -28.91 6.66
N ILE A 207 -9.57 -29.53 5.54
CA ILE A 207 -9.75 -28.85 4.26
C ILE A 207 -10.90 -27.83 4.33
N ASN A 208 -12.02 -28.18 4.96
CA ASN A 208 -13.18 -27.30 5.11
C ASN A 208 -12.90 -26.07 5.98
N LYS A 209 -11.92 -26.13 6.88
CA LYS A 209 -11.45 -24.93 7.61
C LYS A 209 -10.72 -23.93 6.69
N GLY A 210 -10.34 -24.35 5.48
CA GLY A 210 -9.80 -23.50 4.42
C GLY A 210 -8.52 -22.75 4.84
N LEU A 211 -8.31 -21.57 4.24
CA LEU A 211 -7.15 -20.71 4.51
C LEU A 211 -7.12 -20.13 5.94
N LYS A 212 -8.19 -20.30 6.72
CA LYS A 212 -8.25 -19.90 8.13
C LYS A 212 -7.61 -20.96 9.05
N PHE A 213 -7.42 -22.20 8.57
CA PHE A 213 -6.78 -23.24 9.35
C PHE A 213 -5.28 -23.00 9.51
N ILE A 214 -4.80 -23.10 10.74
CA ILE A 214 -3.38 -22.98 11.05
C ILE A 214 -2.95 -24.23 11.83
N PRO A 215 -2.03 -25.05 11.30
CA PRO A 215 -1.51 -26.20 12.02
C PRO A 215 -0.81 -25.76 13.32
N PRO A 216 -1.02 -26.46 14.45
CA PRO A 216 -0.35 -26.13 15.69
C PRO A 216 1.16 -26.30 15.53
N CYS A 217 1.92 -25.40 16.16
CA CYS A 217 3.38 -25.46 16.19
C CYS A 217 4.05 -25.45 14.79
N GLN A 218 3.44 -24.76 13.80
CA GLN A 218 3.93 -24.70 12.41
C GLN A 218 5.44 -24.43 12.32
N SER A 219 5.94 -23.47 13.12
CA SER A 219 7.36 -23.09 13.16
C SER A 219 8.33 -24.23 13.48
N ARG A 220 7.89 -25.22 14.28
CA ARG A 220 8.75 -26.30 14.78
C ARG A 220 8.65 -27.60 14.00
N PHE A 221 7.54 -27.83 13.29
CA PHE A 221 7.29 -29.09 12.58
C PHE A 221 7.24 -28.97 11.06
N PHE A 222 6.97 -27.77 10.53
CA PHE A 222 6.77 -27.59 9.09
C PHE A 222 7.95 -26.88 8.40
N TYR A 223 8.78 -26.14 9.14
CA TYR A 223 9.99 -25.53 8.59
C TYR A 223 11.19 -26.46 8.79
N LYS A 224 12.02 -26.59 7.76
CA LYS A 224 13.30 -27.34 7.80
C LYS A 224 14.48 -26.49 8.30
N GLU A 225 14.25 -25.21 8.57
CA GLU A 225 15.30 -24.28 8.99
C GLU A 225 15.58 -24.39 10.50
N PRO A 226 16.83 -24.13 10.95
CA PRO A 226 17.16 -24.03 12.38
C PRO A 226 16.28 -23.00 13.09
N ILE A 227 15.87 -23.30 14.33
CA ILE A 227 14.98 -22.44 15.13
C ILE A 227 15.58 -21.04 15.32
N GLU A 228 16.89 -20.95 15.48
CA GLU A 228 17.62 -19.68 15.62
C GLU A 228 17.45 -18.80 14.38
N LYS A 229 17.52 -19.41 13.19
CA LYS A 229 17.35 -18.71 11.90
C LYS A 229 15.90 -18.23 11.73
N ILE A 230 14.93 -19.03 12.16
CA ILE A 230 13.51 -18.67 12.17
C ILE A 230 13.30 -17.46 13.11
N ILE A 231 13.82 -17.52 14.34
CA ILE A 231 13.73 -16.43 15.32
C ILE A 231 14.34 -15.14 14.75
N ASP A 232 15.52 -15.22 14.15
CA ASP A 232 16.21 -14.04 13.60
C ASP A 232 15.47 -13.43 12.42
N GLN A 233 14.92 -14.26 11.52
CA GLN A 233 14.08 -13.77 10.42
C GLN A 233 12.79 -13.13 10.93
N GLU A 234 12.11 -13.75 11.90
CA GLU A 234 10.89 -13.22 12.50
C GLU A 234 11.15 -11.91 13.23
N TYR A 235 12.25 -11.84 13.99
CA TYR A 235 12.70 -10.63 14.65
C TYR A 235 13.03 -9.53 13.65
N LYS A 236 13.83 -9.81 12.62
CA LYS A 236 14.20 -8.84 11.58
C LYS A 236 12.98 -8.29 10.86
N TRP A 237 12.03 -9.15 10.52
CA TRP A 237 10.78 -8.73 9.88
C TRP A 237 9.92 -7.87 10.82
N LEU A 238 9.69 -8.31 12.07
CA LEU A 238 8.94 -7.55 13.07
C LEU A 238 9.58 -6.19 13.34
N HIS A 239 10.90 -6.15 13.49
CA HIS A 239 11.64 -4.91 13.69
C HIS A 239 11.50 -3.99 12.47
N THR A 240 11.77 -4.49 11.26
CA THR A 240 11.75 -3.68 10.03
C THR A 240 10.38 -3.12 9.73
N GLU A 241 9.32 -3.93 9.79
CA GLU A 241 7.96 -3.48 9.51
C GLU A 241 7.41 -2.55 10.60
N ASN A 242 7.70 -2.80 11.88
CA ASN A 242 7.29 -1.87 12.93
C ASN A 242 8.05 -0.54 12.82
N CYS A 243 9.36 -0.55 12.56
CA CYS A 243 10.14 0.67 12.37
C CYS A 243 9.61 1.49 11.18
N LYS A 244 9.44 0.88 10.01
CA LYS A 244 8.89 1.57 8.82
C LYS A 244 7.53 2.23 9.11
N ASN A 245 6.61 1.48 9.72
CA ASN A 245 5.28 1.99 10.04
C ASN A 245 5.34 3.10 11.08
N LEU A 246 6.07 2.93 12.18
CA LEU A 246 6.23 3.96 13.21
C LEU A 246 6.88 5.23 12.65
N THR A 247 7.89 5.12 11.79
CA THR A 247 8.50 6.27 11.10
C THR A 247 7.50 6.99 10.18
N ASN A 248 6.62 6.27 9.48
CA ASN A 248 5.56 6.89 8.67
C ASN A 248 4.57 7.72 9.49
N TYR A 249 4.40 7.40 10.78
CA TYR A 249 3.62 8.19 11.73
C TYR A 249 4.48 9.12 12.60
N THR A 250 5.72 9.40 12.18
CA THR A 250 6.69 10.31 12.81
C THR A 250 7.15 9.91 14.22
N PHE A 251 6.98 8.65 14.62
CA PHE A 251 7.52 8.15 15.88
C PHE A 251 9.04 7.93 15.79
N LEU A 252 9.76 8.30 16.85
CA LEU A 252 11.20 8.06 16.98
C LEU A 252 11.45 6.60 17.38
N THR A 253 12.17 5.85 16.54
CA THR A 253 12.47 4.43 16.76
C THR A 253 13.92 4.14 17.11
N ASN A 254 14.79 5.15 17.02
CA ASN A 254 16.24 5.00 17.24
C ASN A 254 16.66 5.25 18.70
N ASP A 255 15.68 5.44 19.59
CA ASP A 255 15.93 5.68 21.02
C ASP A 255 16.30 4.39 21.76
N THR A 256 17.04 4.54 22.86
CA THR A 256 17.44 3.44 23.74
C THR A 256 16.23 2.65 24.27
N ARG A 257 15.10 3.32 24.55
CA ARG A 257 13.86 2.65 24.99
C ARG A 257 13.25 1.76 23.91
N ALA A 258 13.26 2.22 22.65
CA ALA A 258 12.80 1.42 21.52
C ALA A 258 13.72 0.23 21.26
N THR A 259 15.03 0.45 21.35
CA THR A 259 16.03 -0.61 21.23
C THR A 259 15.85 -1.69 22.31
N ASN A 260 15.60 -1.27 23.56
CA ASN A 260 15.31 -2.16 24.69
C ASN A 260 13.99 -2.93 24.51
N PHE A 261 12.94 -2.30 24.00
CA PHE A 261 11.69 -2.99 23.70
C PHE A 261 11.90 -4.10 22.65
N PHE A 262 12.58 -3.79 21.55
CA PHE A 262 12.81 -4.79 20.50
C PHE A 262 13.74 -5.91 20.98
N SER A 263 14.76 -5.63 21.79
CA SER A 263 15.60 -6.68 22.37
C SER A 263 14.81 -7.59 23.32
N GLU A 264 13.95 -7.03 24.17
CA GLU A 264 13.04 -7.80 25.02
C GLU A 264 12.03 -8.64 24.23
N MET A 265 11.54 -8.11 23.10
CA MET A 265 10.69 -8.87 22.18
C MET A 265 11.44 -10.03 21.52
N LYS A 266 12.73 -9.86 21.19
CA LYS A 266 13.59 -10.95 20.71
C LYS A 266 13.73 -12.05 21.77
N ILE A 267 13.95 -11.67 23.03
CA ILE A 267 14.02 -12.62 24.16
C ILE A 267 12.69 -13.37 24.34
N LEU A 268 11.55 -12.68 24.25
CA LEU A 268 10.23 -13.32 24.32
C LEU A 268 10.00 -14.29 23.15
N LEU A 269 10.39 -13.94 21.93
CA LEU A 269 10.33 -14.83 20.77
C LEU A 269 11.21 -16.07 20.97
N GLN A 270 12.43 -15.88 21.47
CA GLN A 270 13.30 -16.99 21.83
C GLN A 270 12.62 -17.91 22.84
N GLN A 271 12.09 -17.37 23.95
CA GLN A 271 11.37 -18.16 24.95
C GLN A 271 10.16 -18.91 24.37
N LEU A 272 9.41 -18.30 23.45
CA LEU A 272 8.28 -18.94 22.78
C LEU A 272 8.70 -20.11 21.88
N HIS A 273 9.83 -19.98 21.18
CA HIS A 273 10.33 -21.03 20.28
C HIS A 273 11.15 -22.11 20.98
N THR A 274 11.80 -21.81 22.11
CA THR A 274 12.63 -22.76 22.86
C THR A 274 11.90 -23.44 24.04
N LYS A 275 10.77 -22.90 24.52
CA LYS A 275 10.00 -23.53 25.61
C LYS A 275 9.63 -24.97 25.23
N PRO A 276 9.88 -25.96 26.10
CA PRO A 276 9.48 -27.34 25.83
C PRO A 276 7.95 -27.42 25.69
N LEU A 277 7.48 -27.94 24.56
CA LEU A 277 6.06 -28.24 24.35
C LEU A 277 5.67 -29.44 25.20
N SER A 278 4.45 -29.40 25.75
CA SER A 278 3.88 -30.55 26.44
C SER A 278 3.81 -31.77 25.51
N LYS A 279 3.91 -32.98 26.08
CA LYS A 279 3.91 -34.23 25.33
C LYS A 279 2.65 -34.35 24.43
N LYS A 280 1.50 -33.92 24.94
CA LYS A 280 0.21 -33.90 24.23
C LYS A 280 0.21 -32.94 23.03
N LEU A 281 0.73 -31.73 23.17
CA LEU A 281 0.84 -30.78 22.05
C LEU A 281 1.82 -31.27 20.97
N LYS A 282 2.95 -31.87 21.37
CA LYS A 282 3.89 -32.49 20.41
C LYS A 282 3.22 -33.65 19.66
N ALA A 283 2.47 -34.49 20.37
CA ALA A 283 1.73 -35.60 19.77
C ALA A 283 0.67 -35.09 18.79
N ASN A 284 -0.14 -34.10 19.17
CA ASN A 284 -1.15 -33.50 18.30
C ASN A 284 -0.54 -32.81 17.06
N ALA A 285 0.53 -32.02 17.24
CA ALA A 285 1.21 -31.37 16.12
C ALA A 285 1.83 -32.38 15.14
N ARG A 286 2.43 -33.45 15.66
CA ARG A 286 2.93 -34.56 14.84
C ARG A 286 1.78 -35.26 14.11
N TYR A 287 0.69 -35.56 14.81
CA TYR A 287 -0.49 -36.19 14.21
C TYR A 287 -1.07 -35.35 13.05
N ILE A 288 -1.28 -34.04 13.25
CA ILE A 288 -1.76 -33.14 12.19
C ILE A 288 -0.76 -33.03 11.04
N TYR A 289 0.54 -32.97 11.34
CA TYR A 289 1.59 -32.94 10.33
C TYR A 289 1.61 -34.21 9.46
N GLU A 290 1.58 -35.38 10.11
CA GLU A 290 1.52 -36.68 9.42
C GLU A 290 0.21 -36.83 8.63
N MET A 291 -0.90 -36.31 9.15
CA MET A 291 -2.17 -36.26 8.44
C MET A 291 -2.09 -35.38 7.18
N ILE A 292 -1.49 -34.19 7.25
CA ILE A 292 -1.26 -33.31 6.09
C ILE A 292 -0.34 -33.99 5.07
N LYS A 293 0.76 -34.60 5.51
CA LYS A 293 1.64 -35.39 4.62
C LYS A 293 0.92 -36.57 3.99
N SER A 294 0.07 -37.26 4.74
CA SER A 294 -0.76 -38.36 4.25
C SER A 294 -1.73 -37.86 3.18
N MET A 295 -2.42 -36.74 3.42
CA MET A 295 -3.27 -36.08 2.42
C MET A 295 -2.49 -35.74 1.15
N GLN A 296 -1.36 -35.06 1.29
CA GLN A 296 -0.52 -34.69 0.13
C GLN A 296 -0.07 -35.91 -0.67
N ARG A 297 0.29 -37.01 0.00
CA ARG A 297 0.64 -38.28 -0.67
C ARG A 297 -0.56 -38.90 -1.40
N LYS A 298 -1.73 -38.97 -0.75
CA LYS A 298 -2.96 -39.48 -1.36
C LYS A 298 -3.36 -38.68 -2.60
N LEU A 299 -3.35 -37.35 -2.48
CA LEU A 299 -3.69 -36.44 -3.57
C LEU A 299 -2.71 -36.55 -4.75
N ARG A 300 -1.41 -36.63 -4.47
CA ARG A 300 -0.40 -36.89 -5.53
C ARG A 300 -0.58 -38.25 -6.19
N LYS A 301 -0.84 -39.31 -5.42
CA LYS A 301 -1.07 -40.66 -5.95
C LYS A 301 -2.34 -40.72 -6.81
N ALA A 302 -3.36 -39.95 -6.44
CA ALA A 302 -4.61 -39.82 -7.17
C ALA A 302 -4.52 -38.83 -8.35
N ASN A 303 -3.36 -38.25 -8.63
CA ASN A 303 -3.18 -37.20 -9.64
C ASN A 303 -4.14 -36.01 -9.47
N ILE A 304 -4.33 -35.52 -8.24
CA ILE A 304 -5.25 -34.41 -7.97
C ILE A 304 -4.48 -33.13 -7.71
N ALA A 305 -4.75 -32.11 -8.53
CA ALA A 305 -4.25 -30.77 -8.35
C ALA A 305 -5.08 -30.02 -7.30
N VAL A 306 -4.39 -29.25 -6.46
CA VAL A 306 -4.99 -28.42 -5.41
C VAL A 306 -4.57 -26.99 -5.64
N GLY A 307 -5.54 -26.08 -5.66
CA GLY A 307 -5.26 -24.65 -5.80
C GLY A 307 -6.33 -23.79 -5.15
N GLN A 308 -6.14 -22.47 -5.24
CA GLN A 308 -7.08 -21.49 -4.72
C GLN A 308 -8.01 -21.01 -5.83
N THR A 309 -9.30 -20.92 -5.50
CA THR A 309 -10.31 -20.30 -6.37
C THR A 309 -10.11 -18.79 -6.46
N ASP A 310 -10.40 -18.23 -7.63
CA ASP A 310 -10.13 -16.82 -7.97
C ASP A 310 -10.85 -15.81 -7.06
N LYS A 311 -12.13 -16.05 -6.72
CA LYS A 311 -12.96 -15.08 -5.96
C LYS A 311 -13.32 -15.50 -4.54
N SER A 312 -13.56 -16.80 -4.30
CA SER A 312 -14.11 -17.29 -3.02
C SER A 312 -13.05 -17.70 -2.00
N LYS A 313 -11.75 -17.69 -2.38
CA LYS A 313 -10.63 -18.11 -1.51
C LYS A 313 -10.80 -19.52 -0.92
N LEU A 314 -11.60 -20.35 -1.59
CA LEU A 314 -11.78 -21.76 -1.31
C LEU A 314 -10.70 -22.57 -2.02
N PHE A 315 -10.42 -23.77 -1.52
CA PHE A 315 -9.62 -24.75 -2.24
C PHE A 315 -10.48 -25.46 -3.29
N PHE A 316 -9.90 -25.71 -4.46
CA PHE A 316 -10.48 -26.65 -5.43
C PHE A 316 -9.62 -27.91 -5.48
N PHE A 317 -10.27 -29.02 -5.81
CA PHE A 317 -9.66 -30.29 -6.16
C PHE A 317 -10.10 -30.61 -7.58
N ILE A 318 -9.14 -30.88 -8.45
CA ILE A 318 -9.39 -31.20 -9.85
C ILE A 318 -8.38 -32.26 -10.27
N ASP A 319 -8.78 -33.14 -11.17
CA ASP A 319 -7.82 -34.05 -11.78
C ASP A 319 -6.70 -33.24 -12.47
N THR A 320 -5.46 -33.67 -12.31
CA THR A 320 -4.29 -32.95 -12.80
C THR A 320 -4.30 -32.91 -14.32
N GLN A 321 -4.73 -33.98 -15.00
CA GLN A 321 -4.84 -33.99 -16.45
C GLN A 321 -5.96 -33.03 -16.90
N GLU A 322 -7.14 -33.07 -16.28
CA GLU A 322 -8.24 -32.15 -16.60
C GLU A 322 -7.83 -30.68 -16.41
N TYR A 323 -7.10 -30.37 -15.32
CA TYR A 323 -6.57 -29.03 -15.06
C TYR A 323 -5.62 -28.55 -16.16
N GLU A 324 -4.73 -29.42 -16.62
CA GLU A 324 -3.74 -29.13 -17.65
C GLU A 324 -4.36 -29.00 -19.04
N GLU A 325 -5.38 -29.80 -19.34
CA GLU A 325 -6.20 -29.65 -20.54
C GLU A 325 -6.90 -28.29 -20.56
N LYS A 326 -7.47 -27.84 -19.43
CA LYS A 326 -8.08 -26.50 -19.34
C LYS A 326 -7.07 -25.37 -19.56
N ILE A 327 -5.85 -25.49 -19.05
CA ILE A 327 -4.79 -24.51 -19.28
C ILE A 327 -4.36 -24.50 -20.74
N THR A 328 -4.14 -25.67 -21.32
CA THR A 328 -3.74 -25.84 -22.72
C THR A 328 -4.81 -25.26 -23.65
N ASN A 329 -6.08 -25.58 -23.41
CA ASN A 329 -7.22 -25.02 -24.15
C ASN A 329 -7.28 -23.50 -24.03
N TYR A 330 -7.01 -22.94 -22.85
CA TYR A 330 -6.95 -21.49 -22.66
C TYR A 330 -5.79 -20.83 -23.43
N MET A 331 -4.59 -21.41 -23.34
CA MET A 331 -3.42 -20.90 -24.07
C MET A 331 -3.65 -20.95 -25.59
N ASN A 332 -4.21 -22.05 -26.09
CA ASN A 332 -4.53 -22.23 -27.51
C ASN A 332 -5.64 -21.29 -27.98
N LYS A 333 -6.74 -21.19 -27.23
CA LYS A 333 -7.85 -20.27 -27.52
C LYS A 333 -7.39 -18.82 -27.63
N THR A 334 -6.51 -18.39 -26.72
CA THR A 334 -6.06 -17.00 -26.69
C THR A 334 -4.93 -16.71 -27.67
N ASN A 335 -4.12 -17.74 -27.99
CA ASN A 335 -2.88 -17.65 -28.78
C ASN A 335 -1.99 -16.47 -28.33
N ALA A 336 -2.00 -16.20 -27.02
CA ALA A 336 -1.38 -15.01 -26.44
C ALA A 336 0.04 -15.27 -25.94
N TYR A 337 0.45 -16.53 -25.85
CA TYR A 337 1.72 -16.96 -25.28
C TYR A 337 2.51 -17.75 -26.31
N ARG A 338 3.76 -17.34 -26.52
CA ARG A 338 4.68 -18.01 -27.43
C ARG A 338 5.78 -18.68 -26.62
N GLU A 339 5.95 -19.98 -26.82
CA GLU A 339 7.08 -20.72 -26.22
C GLU A 339 8.41 -20.21 -26.80
N ILE A 340 9.40 -20.03 -25.93
CA ILE A 340 10.78 -19.69 -26.30
C ILE A 340 11.50 -21.02 -26.53
N THR A 341 11.60 -21.43 -27.79
CA THR A 341 12.08 -22.77 -28.19
C THR A 341 13.58 -22.99 -28.00
N SER A 342 14.37 -21.93 -27.77
CA SER A 342 15.79 -22.06 -27.49
C SER A 342 16.08 -22.75 -26.15
N GLY A 343 15.09 -22.80 -25.24
CA GLY A 343 15.27 -23.31 -23.87
C GLY A 343 16.15 -22.42 -22.99
N ILE A 344 16.61 -21.27 -23.50
CA ILE A 344 17.42 -20.30 -22.75
C ILE A 344 16.50 -19.39 -21.95
N CYS A 345 16.82 -19.21 -20.67
CA CYS A 345 16.07 -18.31 -19.79
C CYS A 345 16.14 -16.86 -20.31
N PRO A 346 15.01 -16.19 -20.59
CA PRO A 346 15.00 -14.84 -21.19
C PRO A 346 15.34 -13.72 -20.20
N LEU A 347 15.62 -14.05 -18.93
CA LEU A 347 15.83 -13.07 -17.87
C LEU A 347 16.97 -12.08 -18.19
N ALA A 348 18.08 -12.58 -18.74
CA ALA A 348 19.22 -11.75 -19.08
C ALA A 348 18.90 -10.79 -20.24
N ASP A 349 18.22 -11.27 -21.27
CA ASP A 349 17.82 -10.47 -22.43
C ASP A 349 16.79 -9.40 -22.04
N ASP A 350 15.78 -9.80 -21.26
CA ASP A 350 14.75 -8.89 -20.75
C ASP A 350 15.38 -7.81 -19.84
N LEU A 351 16.36 -8.18 -18.99
CA LEU A 351 17.11 -7.24 -18.18
C LEU A 351 17.93 -6.27 -19.04
N HIS A 352 18.63 -6.79 -20.05
CA HIS A 352 19.46 -5.99 -20.94
C HIS A 352 18.62 -4.94 -21.68
N LEU A 353 17.46 -5.32 -22.22
CA LEU A 353 16.54 -4.39 -22.89
C LEU A 353 16.04 -3.27 -21.96
N VAL A 354 15.71 -3.62 -20.71
CA VAL A 354 15.26 -2.64 -19.71
C VAL A 354 16.37 -1.66 -19.36
N ILE A 355 17.57 -2.15 -19.04
CA ILE A 355 18.71 -1.31 -18.67
C ILE A 355 19.11 -0.42 -19.85
N LEU A 356 19.25 -1.00 -21.06
CA LEU A 356 19.61 -0.25 -22.26
C LEU A 356 18.66 0.92 -22.53
N LEU A 357 17.34 0.70 -22.37
CA LEU A 357 16.37 1.78 -22.50
C LEU A 357 16.57 2.85 -21.40
N LEU A 358 16.70 2.43 -20.14
CA LEU A 358 16.83 3.38 -19.02
C LEU A 358 18.11 4.22 -19.13
N ASP A 359 19.24 3.60 -19.49
CA ASP A 359 20.53 4.27 -19.70
C ASP A 359 20.39 5.31 -20.83
N HIS A 360 19.82 4.91 -21.96
CA HIS A 360 19.61 5.79 -23.10
C HIS A 360 18.72 7.00 -22.78
N LEU A 361 17.62 6.77 -22.06
CA LEU A 361 16.72 7.84 -21.61
C LEU A 361 17.40 8.78 -20.61
N HIS A 362 18.27 8.23 -19.77
CA HIS A 362 19.00 8.96 -18.74
C HIS A 362 20.11 9.84 -19.34
N GLU A 363 20.94 9.28 -20.22
CA GLU A 363 22.01 9.98 -20.94
C GLU A 363 21.46 11.16 -21.76
N ARG A 364 20.26 11.00 -22.33
CA ARG A 364 19.57 12.04 -23.11
C ARG A 364 18.79 13.05 -22.25
N ASN A 365 18.84 12.94 -20.94
CA ASN A 365 18.07 13.76 -20.00
C ASN A 365 16.54 13.72 -20.27
N GLU A 366 16.02 12.60 -20.80
CA GLU A 366 14.58 12.37 -20.95
C GLU A 366 13.93 11.96 -19.63
N ILE A 367 14.70 11.38 -18.71
CA ILE A 367 14.31 11.04 -17.33
C ILE A 367 15.31 11.64 -16.32
N THR A 368 14.85 11.95 -15.10
CA THR A 368 15.74 12.45 -14.04
C THR A 368 16.53 11.33 -13.37
N ASN A 369 17.59 11.69 -12.65
CA ASN A 369 18.34 10.76 -11.78
C ASN A 369 17.43 10.01 -10.79
N GLU A 370 16.42 10.68 -10.24
CA GLU A 370 15.47 10.06 -9.30
C GLU A 370 14.57 9.06 -10.01
N GLN A 371 14.07 9.38 -11.20
CA GLN A 371 13.24 8.48 -12.01
C GLN A 371 14.03 7.26 -12.47
N TYR A 372 15.28 7.46 -12.91
CA TYR A 372 16.19 6.38 -13.25
C TYR A 372 16.37 5.43 -12.05
N LYS A 373 16.73 5.95 -10.88
CA LYS A 373 16.87 5.14 -9.65
C LYS A 373 15.58 4.44 -9.23
N GLN A 374 14.42 5.08 -9.44
CA GLN A 374 13.12 4.51 -9.10
C GLN A 374 12.75 3.35 -10.03
N MET A 375 13.15 3.41 -11.30
CA MET A 375 12.84 2.40 -12.32
C MET A 375 13.92 1.32 -12.47
N TYR A 376 15.14 1.56 -12.00
CA TYR A 376 16.26 0.64 -12.16
C TYR A 376 16.06 -0.69 -11.41
N PRO A 377 16.18 -1.85 -12.07
CA PRO A 377 15.92 -3.15 -11.45
C PRO A 377 16.84 -3.46 -10.24
N ASN A 378 16.28 -4.10 -9.21
CA ASN A 378 17.09 -4.58 -8.08
C ASN A 378 17.78 -5.91 -8.43
N LEU A 379 19.06 -5.83 -8.80
CA LEU A 379 19.87 -6.99 -9.21
C LEU A 379 20.01 -8.08 -8.13
N LYS A 380 19.79 -7.75 -6.84
CA LYS A 380 19.91 -8.74 -5.75
C LYS A 380 18.68 -9.64 -5.61
N THR A 381 17.52 -9.16 -6.06
CA THR A 381 16.24 -9.89 -5.93
C THR A 381 15.67 -10.30 -7.28
N LEU A 382 16.34 -9.94 -8.37
CA LEU A 382 15.91 -10.15 -9.74
C LEU A 382 15.56 -11.62 -10.01
N GLU A 383 14.37 -11.85 -10.57
CA GLU A 383 13.91 -13.19 -10.93
C GLU A 383 13.04 -13.14 -12.19
N LEU A 384 12.99 -14.25 -12.93
CA LEU A 384 12.04 -14.40 -14.02
C LEU A 384 10.63 -14.57 -13.44
N ALA A 385 9.65 -13.89 -14.04
CA ALA A 385 8.26 -14.09 -13.65
C ALA A 385 7.82 -15.55 -13.83
N HIS A 386 6.80 -15.97 -13.10
CA HIS A 386 6.15 -17.27 -13.33
C HIS A 386 4.64 -17.07 -13.47
N ILE A 387 4.00 -17.94 -14.24
CA ILE A 387 2.55 -17.93 -14.43
C ILE A 387 1.91 -19.07 -13.65
N TYR A 388 0.75 -18.80 -13.04
CA TYR A 388 -0.13 -19.81 -12.47
C TYR A 388 -1.57 -19.54 -12.86
N PHE A 389 -2.45 -20.53 -12.70
CA PHE A 389 -3.83 -20.47 -13.18
C PHE A 389 -4.81 -20.70 -12.02
N ASN A 390 -5.68 -19.72 -11.76
CA ASN A 390 -6.75 -19.88 -10.77
C ASN A 390 -8.02 -20.40 -11.46
N LEU A 391 -8.77 -21.29 -10.80
CA LEU A 391 -10.06 -21.73 -11.33
C LEU A 391 -11.18 -20.72 -11.03
N LYS A 392 -12.02 -20.50 -12.05
CA LYS A 392 -13.29 -19.78 -11.98
C LYS A 392 -14.42 -20.80 -11.85
N VAL A 393 -14.74 -21.19 -10.62
CA VAL A 393 -15.69 -22.28 -10.30
C VAL A 393 -17.17 -21.88 -10.25
N LEU A 394 -17.48 -20.58 -10.30
CA LEU A 394 -18.86 -20.06 -10.21
C LEU A 394 -19.55 -19.90 -11.58
N LYS A 395 -19.01 -20.51 -12.63
CA LYS A 395 -19.58 -20.49 -13.98
C LYS A 395 -19.99 -21.91 -14.37
N PRO A 396 -21.01 -22.08 -15.25
CA PRO A 396 -21.44 -23.41 -15.72
C PRO A 396 -20.28 -24.25 -16.27
N GLU A 397 -19.32 -23.60 -16.90
CA GLU A 397 -18.05 -24.18 -17.30
C GLU A 397 -16.90 -23.67 -16.43
N ILE A 398 -16.14 -24.60 -15.84
CA ILE A 398 -14.91 -24.29 -15.11
C ILE A 398 -13.88 -23.77 -16.12
N SER A 399 -13.53 -22.50 -15.97
CA SER A 399 -12.49 -21.82 -16.77
C SER A 399 -11.31 -21.41 -15.89
N VAL A 400 -10.17 -21.13 -16.52
CA VAL A 400 -8.95 -20.69 -15.82
C VAL A 400 -8.76 -19.16 -15.90
N ARG A 401 -8.01 -18.62 -14.96
CA ARG A 401 -7.50 -17.24 -14.97
C ARG A 401 -5.97 -17.30 -14.85
N PRO A 402 -5.21 -16.91 -15.89
CA PRO A 402 -3.76 -16.78 -15.75
C PRO A 402 -3.45 -15.62 -14.80
N ILE A 403 -2.42 -15.79 -13.98
CA ILE A 403 -1.79 -14.72 -13.20
C ILE A 403 -0.28 -14.85 -13.38
N VAL A 404 0.35 -13.79 -13.88
CA VAL A 404 1.80 -13.67 -14.01
C VAL A 404 2.33 -12.97 -12.77
N ALA A 405 3.07 -13.70 -11.95
CA ALA A 405 3.75 -13.18 -10.78
C ALA A 405 5.12 -12.61 -11.17
N SER A 406 5.16 -11.29 -11.34
CA SER A 406 6.35 -10.55 -11.83
C SER A 406 6.94 -9.61 -10.77
N ILE A 407 6.93 -10.00 -9.49
CA ILE A 407 7.31 -9.13 -8.36
C ILE A 407 8.76 -8.67 -8.45
N ASN A 408 9.67 -9.53 -8.91
CA ASN A 408 11.07 -9.17 -9.11
C ASN A 408 11.52 -9.23 -10.59
N ALA A 409 10.58 -9.13 -11.53
CA ALA A 409 10.89 -9.12 -12.96
C ALA A 409 11.56 -7.79 -13.40
N PRO A 410 12.37 -7.79 -14.48
CA PRO A 410 13.11 -6.61 -14.92
C PRO A 410 12.29 -5.33 -15.05
N ALA A 411 11.14 -5.37 -15.73
CA ALA A 411 10.33 -4.18 -15.99
C ALA A 411 9.36 -3.81 -14.84
N ARG A 412 9.39 -4.51 -13.69
CA ARG A 412 8.39 -4.32 -12.61
C ARG A 412 8.34 -2.90 -12.06
N LEU A 413 9.49 -2.25 -11.93
CA LEU A 413 9.59 -0.91 -11.38
C LEU A 413 9.13 0.15 -12.39
N ILE A 414 9.41 -0.07 -13.69
CA ILE A 414 8.82 0.74 -14.78
C ILE A 414 7.30 0.64 -14.75
N CYS A 415 6.73 -0.57 -14.64
CA CYS A 415 5.27 -0.75 -14.49
C CYS A 415 4.71 0.07 -13.33
N SER A 416 5.39 0.02 -12.17
CA SER A 416 4.94 0.73 -10.96
C SER A 416 4.97 2.24 -11.15
N PHE A 417 6.02 2.74 -11.78
CA PHE A 417 6.22 4.14 -12.04
C PHE A 417 5.15 4.68 -13.02
N LEU A 418 4.91 3.97 -14.13
CA LEU A 418 3.90 4.35 -15.11
C LEU A 418 2.48 4.33 -14.54
N ASP A 419 2.15 3.29 -13.75
CA ASP A 419 0.85 3.20 -13.08
C ASP A 419 0.62 4.39 -12.12
N GLN A 420 1.62 4.70 -11.27
CA GLN A 420 1.54 5.84 -10.35
C GLN A 420 1.38 7.18 -11.09
N LEU A 421 2.12 7.37 -12.18
CA LEU A 421 2.08 8.60 -12.98
C LEU A 421 0.72 8.79 -13.64
N LEU A 422 0.15 7.73 -14.21
CA LEU A 422 -0.95 7.86 -15.16
C LEU A 422 -2.34 7.55 -14.57
N THR A 423 -2.43 6.65 -13.59
CA THR A 423 -3.72 6.24 -13.01
C THR A 423 -4.44 7.40 -12.31
N SER A 424 -3.71 8.30 -11.67
CA SER A 424 -4.30 9.50 -11.04
C SER A 424 -4.98 10.41 -12.06
N MET A 425 -4.33 10.60 -13.21
CA MET A 425 -4.88 11.41 -14.30
C MET A 425 -6.10 10.73 -14.93
N TYR A 426 -6.01 9.42 -15.20
CA TYR A 426 -7.14 8.64 -15.71
C TYR A 426 -8.37 8.77 -14.82
N ASN A 427 -8.23 8.51 -13.51
CA ASN A 427 -9.34 8.60 -12.58
C ASN A 427 -9.96 10.00 -12.53
N TYR A 428 -9.16 11.06 -12.67
CA TYR A 428 -9.67 12.42 -12.71
C TYR A 428 -10.50 12.69 -13.97
N VAL A 429 -10.03 12.27 -15.15
CA VAL A 429 -10.70 12.58 -16.42
C VAL A 429 -11.89 11.65 -16.71
N THR A 430 -11.94 10.46 -16.11
CA THR A 430 -13.05 9.50 -16.31
C THR A 430 -14.05 9.45 -15.16
N LYS A 431 -13.91 10.32 -14.15
CA LYS A 431 -14.72 10.30 -12.91
C LYS A 431 -16.24 10.28 -13.17
N ASP A 432 -16.69 10.92 -14.25
CA ASP A 432 -18.11 11.12 -14.58
C ASP A 432 -18.69 9.97 -15.42
N ILE A 433 -17.85 9.10 -15.98
CA ILE A 433 -18.24 8.02 -16.91
C ILE A 433 -17.83 6.62 -16.44
N THR A 434 -17.06 6.53 -15.35
CA THR A 434 -16.61 5.24 -14.77
C THR A 434 -17.02 5.16 -13.30
N PHE A 435 -17.11 3.94 -12.77
CA PHE A 435 -17.42 3.69 -11.36
C PHE A 435 -16.26 2.94 -10.70
N ILE A 436 -15.86 3.35 -9.50
CA ILE A 436 -14.69 2.76 -8.81
C ILE A 436 -15.09 1.49 -8.05
N ASN A 437 -16.31 1.43 -7.53
CA ASN A 437 -16.85 0.30 -6.78
C ASN A 437 -18.39 0.32 -6.76
N SER A 438 -19.00 -0.67 -6.10
CA SER A 438 -20.47 -0.79 -6.00
C SER A 438 -21.13 0.37 -5.26
N ILE A 439 -20.45 0.98 -4.28
CA ILE A 439 -20.98 2.13 -3.54
C ILE A 439 -21.03 3.37 -4.44
N ASP A 440 -19.94 3.64 -5.18
CA ASP A 440 -19.87 4.73 -6.16
C ASP A 440 -20.92 4.58 -7.26
N LEU A 441 -21.13 3.35 -7.76
CA LEU A 441 -22.19 3.05 -8.73
C LEU A 441 -23.59 3.42 -8.17
N ILE A 442 -23.93 2.96 -6.97
CA ILE A 442 -25.23 3.25 -6.34
C ILE A 442 -25.41 4.77 -6.16
N GLN A 443 -24.36 5.48 -5.72
CA GLN A 443 -24.42 6.93 -5.54
C GLN A 443 -24.69 7.66 -6.86
N LYS A 444 -23.99 7.27 -7.93
CA LYS A 444 -24.19 7.86 -9.27
C LYS A 444 -25.56 7.53 -9.86
N LEU A 445 -26.07 6.31 -9.66
CA LEU A 445 -27.43 5.94 -10.08
C LEU A 445 -28.49 6.77 -9.35
N LYS A 446 -28.33 7.01 -8.04
CA LYS A 446 -29.22 7.89 -7.27
C LYS A 446 -29.19 9.33 -7.78
N GLN A 447 -28.02 9.85 -8.16
CA GLN A 447 -27.92 11.17 -8.78
C GLN A 447 -28.62 11.21 -10.15
N TYR A 448 -28.51 10.14 -10.92
CA TYR A 448 -29.21 9.99 -12.20
C TYR A 448 -30.74 9.96 -12.03
N GLU A 449 -31.22 9.25 -11.00
CA GLU A 449 -32.62 9.23 -10.57
C GLU A 449 -33.12 10.62 -10.15
N GLN A 450 -32.37 11.33 -9.31
CA GLN A 450 -32.72 12.68 -8.84
C GLN A 450 -32.83 13.69 -9.98
N LYS A 451 -32.03 13.52 -11.05
CA LYS A 451 -32.11 14.30 -12.28
C LYS A 451 -33.27 13.89 -13.19
N ARG A 452 -34.07 12.90 -12.79
CA ARG A 452 -35.16 12.27 -13.56
C ARG A 452 -34.73 11.69 -14.90
N TYR A 453 -33.49 11.21 -14.96
CA TYR A 453 -32.99 10.47 -16.14
C TYR A 453 -33.33 8.98 -16.10
N LEU A 454 -33.71 8.45 -14.93
CA LEU A 454 -34.30 7.12 -14.83
C LEU A 454 -35.82 7.21 -14.99
N THR A 455 -36.31 6.74 -16.13
CA THR A 455 -37.74 6.62 -16.45
C THR A 455 -38.18 5.17 -16.39
N SER A 456 -39.50 4.93 -16.42
CA SER A 456 -40.07 3.57 -16.55
C SER A 456 -39.67 2.85 -17.84
N THR A 457 -39.18 3.59 -18.84
CA THR A 457 -38.71 3.06 -20.13
C THR A 457 -37.19 2.87 -20.18
N THR A 458 -36.47 3.13 -19.09
CA THR A 458 -35.01 2.99 -19.05
C THR A 458 -34.61 1.51 -19.05
N LEU A 459 -33.75 1.13 -20.00
CA LEU A 459 -33.20 -0.22 -20.09
C LEU A 459 -31.74 -0.25 -19.65
N PHE A 460 -31.40 -1.24 -18.83
CA PHE A 460 -30.01 -1.50 -18.44
C PHE A 460 -29.42 -2.58 -19.35
N VAL A 461 -28.30 -2.27 -20.00
CA VAL A 461 -27.57 -3.20 -20.86
C VAL A 461 -26.18 -3.43 -20.29
N ILE A 462 -25.78 -4.70 -20.20
CA ILE A 462 -24.47 -5.09 -19.67
C ILE A 462 -23.68 -5.80 -20.77
N PHE A 463 -22.54 -5.24 -21.14
CA PHE A 463 -21.57 -5.88 -22.02
C PHE A 463 -20.44 -6.47 -21.21
N VAL A 464 -20.14 -7.75 -21.41
CA VAL A 464 -19.04 -8.45 -20.72
C VAL A 464 -17.97 -8.83 -21.73
N VAL A 465 -16.82 -8.17 -21.68
CA VAL A 465 -15.67 -8.52 -22.52
C VAL A 465 -14.95 -9.74 -21.95
N THR A 466 -14.81 -10.78 -22.77
CA THR A 466 -14.11 -12.02 -22.39
C THR A 466 -12.60 -11.86 -22.51
N ASP A 467 -11.87 -12.33 -21.48
CA ASP A 467 -10.40 -12.44 -21.50
C ASP A 467 -9.65 -11.11 -21.83
N LEU A 468 -10.26 -9.96 -21.47
CA LEU A 468 -9.82 -8.60 -21.83
C LEU A 468 -8.29 -8.41 -21.77
N TYR A 469 -7.67 -8.59 -20.60
CA TYR A 469 -6.23 -8.33 -20.42
C TYR A 469 -5.33 -9.16 -21.35
N THR A 470 -5.74 -10.38 -21.68
CA THR A 470 -4.98 -11.28 -22.56
C THR A 470 -5.21 -10.95 -24.04
N MET A 471 -6.39 -10.41 -24.37
CA MET A 471 -6.85 -10.27 -25.75
C MET A 471 -6.68 -8.89 -26.36
N ILE A 472 -6.40 -7.85 -25.56
CA ILE A 472 -6.15 -6.51 -26.08
C ILE A 472 -4.96 -6.52 -27.06
N PRO A 473 -5.10 -5.98 -28.28
CA PRO A 473 -3.98 -5.80 -29.20
C PRO A 473 -2.95 -4.84 -28.61
N ARG A 474 -1.67 -5.22 -28.59
CA ARG A 474 -0.60 -4.39 -28.01
C ARG A 474 -0.45 -3.05 -28.70
N ASP A 475 -0.36 -3.06 -30.02
CA ASP A 475 -0.25 -1.84 -30.82
C ASP A 475 -1.47 -0.94 -30.65
N GLY A 476 -2.66 -1.55 -30.53
CA GLY A 476 -3.90 -0.84 -30.22
C GLY A 476 -3.86 -0.17 -28.84
N ALA A 477 -3.41 -0.88 -27.81
CA ALA A 477 -3.26 -0.33 -26.46
C ALA A 477 -2.22 0.79 -26.39
N ILE A 478 -1.07 0.62 -27.04
CA ILE A 478 -0.02 1.65 -27.11
C ILE A 478 -0.50 2.88 -27.90
N SER A 479 -1.25 2.67 -28.99
CA SER A 479 -1.84 3.77 -29.75
C SER A 479 -2.90 4.53 -28.95
N ALA A 480 -3.74 3.82 -28.20
CA ALA A 480 -4.72 4.42 -27.31
C ALA A 480 -4.04 5.21 -26.18
N LEU A 481 -2.98 4.64 -25.58
CA LEU A 481 -2.15 5.34 -24.60
C LEU A 481 -1.55 6.62 -25.18
N ARG A 482 -0.99 6.57 -26.39
CA ARG A 482 -0.39 7.74 -27.06
C ARG A 482 -1.42 8.85 -27.26
N ARG A 483 -2.61 8.52 -27.76
CA ARG A 483 -3.70 9.49 -27.94
C ARG A 483 -4.16 10.07 -26.61
N PHE A 484 -4.33 9.22 -25.60
CA PHE A 484 -4.71 9.64 -24.25
C PHE A 484 -3.68 10.60 -23.64
N CYS A 485 -2.40 10.24 -23.67
CA CYS A 485 -1.32 11.10 -23.18
C CYS A 485 -1.24 12.41 -23.95
N ASN A 486 -1.34 12.40 -25.29
CA ASN A 486 -1.34 13.63 -26.09
C ASN A 486 -2.51 14.55 -25.69
N LYS A 487 -3.73 13.99 -25.56
CA LYS A 487 -4.95 14.73 -25.23
C LYS A 487 -4.86 15.46 -23.88
N TYR A 488 -4.23 14.84 -22.89
CA TYR A 488 -4.16 15.37 -21.52
C TYR A 488 -2.78 15.90 -21.14
N SER A 489 -1.85 15.98 -22.09
CA SER A 489 -0.52 16.54 -21.86
C SER A 489 -0.53 18.05 -21.75
N VAL A 490 0.40 18.59 -20.95
CA VAL A 490 0.73 20.01 -20.93
C VAL A 490 2.06 20.17 -21.64
N ASN A 491 2.09 20.89 -22.76
CA ASN A 491 3.28 21.05 -23.61
C ASN A 491 3.91 19.72 -24.06
N GLY A 492 3.08 18.73 -24.40
CA GLY A 492 3.54 17.41 -24.84
C GLY A 492 4.18 16.58 -23.71
N LYS A 493 3.95 16.94 -22.45
CA LYS A 493 4.45 16.22 -21.28
C LYS A 493 3.35 15.84 -20.29
N ILE A 494 3.57 14.72 -19.59
CA ILE A 494 2.81 14.30 -18.41
C ILE A 494 3.78 14.29 -17.23
N GLY A 495 3.50 15.14 -16.24
CA GLY A 495 4.51 15.50 -15.25
C GLY A 495 5.71 16.15 -15.94
N ASN A 496 6.89 15.55 -15.79
CA ASN A 496 8.13 15.99 -16.43
C ASN A 496 8.53 15.14 -17.66
N LEU A 497 7.78 14.08 -18.00
CA LEU A 497 8.12 13.17 -19.09
C LEU A 497 7.42 13.55 -20.40
N LYS A 498 8.15 13.47 -21.51
CA LYS A 498 7.56 13.57 -22.85
C LYS A 498 6.66 12.37 -23.11
N VAL A 499 5.60 12.56 -23.89
CA VAL A 499 4.71 11.45 -24.29
C VAL A 499 5.50 10.32 -24.95
N GLU A 500 6.48 10.64 -25.80
CA GLU A 500 7.30 9.61 -26.46
C GLU A 500 8.09 8.73 -25.47
N THR A 501 8.64 9.34 -24.42
CA THR A 501 9.35 8.62 -23.36
C THR A 501 8.40 7.64 -22.64
N ILE A 502 7.17 8.08 -22.36
CA ILE A 502 6.13 7.22 -21.75
C ILE A 502 5.80 6.03 -22.65
N ILE A 503 5.69 6.25 -23.96
CA ILE A 503 5.39 5.18 -24.91
C ILE A 503 6.53 4.16 -25.02
N LYS A 504 7.79 4.61 -25.02
CA LYS A 504 8.95 3.70 -24.99
C LYS A 504 8.96 2.83 -23.73
N LEU A 505 8.74 3.45 -22.56
CA LEU A 505 8.65 2.73 -21.28
C LEU A 505 7.47 1.75 -21.25
N ALA A 506 6.32 2.13 -21.81
CA ALA A 506 5.17 1.24 -21.90
C ALA A 506 5.41 0.05 -22.84
N SER A 507 6.13 0.28 -23.95
CA SER A 507 6.45 -0.76 -24.93
C SER A 507 7.40 -1.80 -24.34
N VAL A 508 8.50 -1.36 -23.69
CA VAL A 508 9.44 -2.31 -23.07
C VAL A 508 8.76 -3.18 -22.02
N VAL A 509 7.82 -2.63 -21.24
CA VAL A 509 7.03 -3.40 -20.26
C VAL A 509 6.25 -4.54 -20.91
N LEU A 510 5.67 -4.31 -22.10
CA LEU A 510 4.93 -5.34 -22.84
C LEU A 510 5.87 -6.33 -23.52
N ASP A 511 7.02 -5.86 -24.03
CA ASP A 511 7.98 -6.66 -24.78
C ASP A 511 8.77 -7.63 -23.90
N THR A 512 9.10 -7.21 -22.67
CA THR A 512 9.83 -8.03 -21.69
C THR A 512 8.90 -8.82 -20.77
N ASN A 513 7.68 -9.11 -21.21
CA ASN A 513 6.72 -9.90 -20.46
C ASN A 513 6.94 -11.39 -20.74
N SER A 514 8.05 -11.91 -20.22
CA SER A 514 8.43 -13.32 -20.29
C SER A 514 8.30 -13.99 -18.93
N PHE A 515 7.95 -15.27 -18.92
CA PHE A 515 7.74 -16.03 -17.69
C PHE A 515 8.02 -17.52 -17.84
N ALA A 516 8.25 -18.19 -16.72
CA ALA A 516 8.37 -19.64 -16.63
C ALA A 516 7.01 -20.31 -16.39
N TYR A 517 6.81 -21.45 -17.05
CA TYR A 517 5.69 -22.36 -16.82
C TYR A 517 6.12 -23.80 -17.14
N LYS A 518 5.99 -24.72 -16.17
CA LYS A 518 6.31 -26.15 -16.34
C LYS A 518 7.65 -26.40 -17.06
N ASP A 519 8.72 -25.89 -16.46
CA ASP A 519 10.10 -26.05 -16.95
C ASP A 519 10.37 -25.47 -18.36
N LYS A 520 9.42 -24.71 -18.91
CA LYS A 520 9.53 -24.01 -20.18
C LYS A 520 9.43 -22.50 -19.96
N TYR A 521 9.92 -21.76 -20.95
CA TYR A 521 9.85 -20.31 -20.98
C TYR A 521 8.89 -19.84 -22.06
N TYR A 522 8.13 -18.80 -21.74
CA TYR A 522 7.16 -18.21 -22.66
C TYR A 522 7.30 -16.71 -22.65
N ARG A 523 6.99 -16.11 -23.79
CA ARG A 523 6.75 -14.67 -23.92
C ARG A 523 5.28 -14.44 -24.24
N GLN A 524 4.64 -13.58 -23.47
CA GLN A 524 3.32 -13.10 -23.87
C GLN A 524 3.51 -12.21 -25.11
N ILE A 525 2.71 -12.41 -26.16
CA ILE A 525 2.77 -11.66 -27.42
C ILE A 525 1.49 -10.89 -27.71
N LYS A 526 0.41 -11.16 -26.96
CA LYS A 526 -0.88 -10.46 -27.06
C LYS A 526 -1.36 -10.05 -25.68
N GLY A 527 -2.01 -8.89 -25.58
CA GLY A 527 -2.42 -8.32 -24.30
C GLY A 527 -1.23 -8.02 -23.39
N GLY A 528 -1.52 -7.94 -22.09
CA GLY A 528 -0.55 -7.76 -21.03
C GLY A 528 -0.70 -8.78 -19.89
N ALA A 529 0.28 -8.82 -19.00
CA ALA A 529 0.30 -9.73 -17.87
C ALA A 529 -0.86 -9.46 -16.91
N MET A 530 -1.74 -10.45 -16.75
CA MET A 530 -2.70 -10.45 -15.65
C MET A 530 -1.95 -10.51 -14.32
N GLY A 531 -2.05 -9.45 -13.51
CA GLY A 531 -1.23 -9.26 -12.31
C GLY A 531 -0.35 -8.00 -12.36
N SER A 532 -0.18 -7.41 -13.54
CA SER A 532 0.48 -6.10 -13.71
C SER A 532 -0.52 -4.95 -13.53
N PRO A 533 -0.29 -4.02 -12.58
CA PRO A 533 -1.11 -2.82 -12.43
C PRO A 533 -1.18 -1.98 -13.72
N PHE A 534 -0.07 -1.87 -14.43
CA PHE A 534 0.00 -1.13 -15.69
C PHE A 534 -0.83 -1.76 -16.81
N THR A 535 -0.94 -3.09 -16.86
CA THR A 535 -1.83 -3.77 -17.83
C THR A 535 -3.30 -3.43 -17.57
N MET A 536 -3.71 -3.32 -16.31
CA MET A 536 -5.07 -2.88 -15.96
C MET A 536 -5.33 -1.46 -16.46
N PHE A 537 -4.38 -0.55 -16.26
CA PHE A 537 -4.47 0.81 -16.77
C PHE A 537 -4.56 0.87 -18.31
N LEU A 538 -3.71 0.12 -19.03
CA LEU A 538 -3.76 0.04 -20.49
C LEU A 538 -5.11 -0.46 -21.00
N ALA A 539 -5.67 -1.48 -20.35
CA ALA A 539 -6.98 -2.02 -20.69
C ALA A 539 -8.09 -0.98 -20.49
N ASN A 540 -8.04 -0.24 -19.39
CA ASN A 540 -8.99 0.83 -19.11
C ASN A 540 -8.96 1.92 -20.18
N ILE A 541 -7.77 2.37 -20.61
CA ILE A 541 -7.65 3.36 -21.69
C ILE A 541 -8.15 2.81 -23.02
N TYR A 542 -7.79 1.57 -23.35
CA TYR A 542 -8.23 0.94 -24.59
C TYR A 542 -9.76 0.83 -24.64
N MET A 543 -10.37 0.39 -23.54
CA MET A 543 -11.83 0.31 -23.41
C MET A 543 -12.49 1.69 -23.44
N LEU A 544 -11.93 2.69 -22.76
CA LEU A 544 -12.44 4.05 -22.80
C LEU A 544 -12.55 4.60 -24.23
N GLU A 545 -11.52 4.38 -25.05
CA GLU A 545 -11.54 4.82 -26.44
C GLU A 545 -12.57 4.04 -27.27
N TRP A 546 -12.67 2.72 -27.05
CA TRP A 546 -13.63 1.87 -27.73
C TRP A 546 -15.08 2.25 -27.37
N GLU A 547 -15.37 2.49 -26.08
CA GLU A 547 -16.67 2.90 -25.56
C GLU A 547 -17.09 4.28 -26.09
N GLN A 548 -16.16 5.24 -26.20
CA GLN A 548 -16.47 6.57 -26.73
C GLN A 548 -17.04 6.51 -28.15
N LYS A 549 -16.59 5.57 -28.98
CA LYS A 549 -17.12 5.38 -30.34
C LYS A 549 -18.55 4.82 -30.34
N LEU A 550 -18.96 4.11 -29.29
CA LEU A 550 -20.30 3.57 -29.15
C LEU A 550 -21.30 4.58 -28.57
N ILE A 551 -20.81 5.52 -27.75
CA ILE A 551 -21.64 6.54 -27.09
C ILE A 551 -21.89 7.76 -27.99
N GLN A 552 -21.05 8.00 -29.00
CA GLN A 552 -21.11 9.18 -29.88
C GLN A 552 -22.18 9.14 -30.99
N HIS A 553 -23.15 8.21 -30.93
CA HIS A 553 -24.28 8.15 -31.87
C HIS A 553 -25.61 8.45 -31.18
#